data_AF-A0A938S6B3-F1
#
_entry.id   AF-A0A938S6B3-F1
#
_cell.length_a   1.000
_cell.length_b   1.000
_cell.length_c   1.000
_cell.angle_alpha   90.00
_cell.angle_beta   90.00
_cell.angle_gamma   90.00
#
_symmetry.space_group_name_H-M   'P 1'
#
loop_
_entity.id
_entity.type
_entity.pdbx_description
1 polymer ?
#
loop_
_entity_poly.entity_id
_entity_poly.type
_entity_poly.pdbx_seq_one_letter_code
_entity_poly.pdbx_strand_id
1 'polypeptide(L)'
;MIHAIVLAAGESRRMGMPKPLLRFGPVTHGLDTSWFDASREGGANWAASAGQPSLRAQTIVKAPALGEATPPKGIQGQDAPVTHGRDAHATDGRDARGGHGQDARVTHGRDAHATDGRDARGGHGQDARATHGRDAHATEERDTSGTHGRDARATHGRDAHATEERDTSGTHGRDARAAAGEDTTFLEQIVSVLRRSEVGGITVVLGAQARRVRESTDLLGADIVVNEDYRQGQLSSLIAGLWRVPREADGILLCLVDNPLITPEIVNGVVAAFRETGRPIVVPVFQGRRGHPALFARAVFEELLNAPAAEGARHVVHANKDRVCEVDLREPGILTRIDTPEDYRSHFGTEPRIIER
;
A
#
# COMPACT_ATOMS: atom_id res chain seq x y z
N MET A 1 14.43 5.19 0.84
CA MET A 1 13.37 4.16 1.02
C MET A 1 12.72 4.30 2.41
N ILE A 2 11.42 4.03 2.57
CA ILE A 2 10.74 4.00 3.89
C ILE A 2 10.48 2.56 4.33
N HIS A 3 10.79 2.21 5.58
CA HIS A 3 10.61 0.86 6.13
C HIS A 3 9.47 0.82 7.14
N ALA A 4 8.50 -0.07 7.01
CA ALA A 4 7.39 -0.17 7.95
C ALA A 4 7.76 -1.00 9.19
N ILE A 5 7.33 -0.55 10.37
CA ILE A 5 7.36 -1.35 11.61
C ILE A 5 5.93 -1.51 12.11
N VAL A 6 5.47 -2.75 12.25
CA VAL A 6 4.17 -3.09 12.86
C VAL A 6 4.39 -3.60 14.28
N LEU A 7 3.87 -2.88 15.27
CA LEU A 7 3.92 -3.30 16.67
C LEU A 7 2.72 -4.20 17.02
N ALA A 8 3.00 -5.48 17.23
CA ALA A 8 2.04 -6.55 17.50
C ALA A 8 2.41 -7.38 18.76
N ALA A 9 3.28 -6.85 19.62
CA ALA A 9 3.91 -7.58 20.73
C ALA A 9 3.16 -7.55 22.08
N GLY A 10 2.10 -6.74 22.22
CA GLY A 10 1.47 -6.47 23.52
C GLY A 10 0.41 -7.48 23.97
N GLU A 11 0.30 -7.70 25.28
CA GLU A 11 -0.85 -8.38 25.91
C GLU A 11 -2.06 -7.45 25.99
N SER A 12 -3.16 -7.77 25.30
CA SER A 12 -4.40 -6.99 25.41
C SER A 12 -5.29 -7.51 26.55
N ARG A 13 -5.06 -6.97 27.75
CA ARG A 13 -5.89 -7.28 28.93
C ARG A 13 -7.34 -6.82 28.79
N ARG A 14 -7.59 -5.70 28.08
CA ARG A 14 -8.94 -5.15 27.85
C ARG A 14 -9.75 -5.93 26.82
N MET A 15 -9.09 -6.48 25.80
CA MET A 15 -9.74 -7.35 24.80
C MET A 15 -9.92 -8.79 25.32
N GLY A 16 -9.03 -9.27 26.20
CA GLY A 16 -8.98 -10.67 26.62
C GLY A 16 -8.47 -11.64 25.54
N MET A 17 -8.20 -11.15 24.33
CA MET A 17 -7.76 -11.92 23.17
C MET A 17 -6.50 -11.32 22.53
N PRO A 18 -5.66 -12.11 21.85
CA PRO A 18 -4.52 -11.59 21.09
C PRO A 18 -5.00 -10.74 19.90
N LYS A 19 -4.89 -9.40 20.01
CA LYS A 19 -5.26 -8.46 18.93
C LYS A 19 -4.71 -8.82 17.54
N PRO A 20 -3.46 -9.32 17.38
CA PRO A 20 -2.94 -9.71 16.07
C PRO A 20 -3.77 -10.77 15.33
N LEU A 21 -4.49 -11.62 16.07
CA LEU A 21 -5.32 -12.70 15.53
C LEU A 21 -6.81 -12.34 15.44
N LEU A 22 -7.23 -11.14 15.85
CA LEU A 22 -8.62 -10.72 15.69
C LEU A 22 -8.99 -10.70 14.21
N ARG A 23 -10.16 -11.26 13.88
CA ARG A 23 -10.74 -11.24 12.55
C ARG A 23 -10.96 -9.80 12.09
N PHE A 24 -10.51 -9.47 10.88
CA PHE A 24 -10.85 -8.22 10.22
C PHE A 24 -12.21 -8.40 9.51
N GLY A 25 -13.27 -7.87 10.12
CA GLY A 25 -14.62 -7.97 9.57
C GLY A 25 -14.92 -6.91 8.49
N PRO A 26 -16.05 -7.05 7.76
CA PRO A 26 -16.59 -5.93 6.99
C PRO A 26 -16.90 -4.77 7.94
N VAL A 27 -16.46 -3.56 7.58
CA VAL A 27 -16.74 -2.34 8.36
C VAL A 27 -18.22 -2.02 8.20
N THR A 28 -19.00 -2.10 9.29
CA THR A 28 -20.48 -2.13 9.19
C THR A 28 -21.13 -0.76 9.04
N HIS A 29 -20.38 0.31 9.26
CA HIS A 29 -20.84 1.69 9.10
C HIS A 29 -19.82 2.45 8.26
N GLY A 30 -20.32 3.29 7.33
CA GLY A 30 -19.49 4.31 6.68
C GLY A 30 -19.07 5.34 7.73
N LEU A 31 -18.00 5.04 8.45
CA LEU A 31 -17.38 5.74 9.58
C LEU A 31 -18.24 6.88 10.16
N ASP A 32 -19.34 6.50 10.81
CA ASP A 32 -20.28 7.48 11.36
C ASP A 32 -19.61 8.25 12.51
N THR A 33 -19.28 9.50 12.23
CA THR A 33 -18.64 10.41 13.18
C THR A 33 -19.51 10.75 14.39
N SER A 34 -20.79 10.34 14.44
CA SER A 34 -21.66 10.48 15.63
C SER A 34 -21.07 9.85 16.90
N TRP A 35 -20.24 8.81 16.79
CA TRP A 35 -19.51 8.21 17.92
C TRP A 35 -18.52 9.17 18.60
N PHE A 36 -18.02 10.19 17.89
CA PHE A 36 -17.18 11.23 18.48
C PHE A 36 -18.00 12.17 19.39
N ASP A 37 -19.29 12.36 19.12
CA ASP A 37 -20.18 13.21 19.93
C ASP A 37 -20.49 12.58 21.30
N ALA A 38 -20.70 11.25 21.34
CA ALA A 38 -20.92 10.52 22.58
C ALA A 38 -19.70 10.51 23.53
N SER A 39 -18.50 10.81 23.02
CA SER A 39 -17.27 10.88 23.83
C SER A 39 -17.08 12.21 24.57
N ARG A 40 -17.99 13.18 24.41
CA ARG A 40 -17.88 14.55 24.97
C ARG A 40 -17.94 14.63 26.51
N GLU A 41 -18.42 13.60 27.20
CA GLU A 41 -18.65 13.65 28.66
C GLU A 41 -17.62 12.88 29.51
N GLY A 42 -16.55 12.32 28.92
CA GLY A 42 -15.53 11.56 29.66
C GLY A 42 -14.06 11.77 29.26
N GLY A 43 -13.80 12.40 28.11
CA GLY A 43 -12.44 12.69 27.64
C GLY A 43 -12.04 14.15 27.91
N ALA A 44 -10.89 14.38 28.54
CA ALA A 44 -10.38 15.72 28.80
C ALA A 44 -10.34 16.57 27.51
N ASN A 45 -11.00 17.72 27.53
CA ASN A 45 -11.20 18.58 26.37
C ASN A 45 -9.90 19.37 26.07
N TRP A 46 -9.25 19.11 24.92
CA TRP A 46 -7.91 19.65 24.61
C TRP A 46 -7.87 20.56 23.37
N ALA A 47 -8.77 21.55 23.25
CA ALA A 47 -8.66 22.57 22.20
C ALA A 47 -9.07 23.97 22.65
N ALA A 48 -8.09 24.85 22.92
CA ALA A 48 -8.25 26.31 22.84
C ALA A 48 -6.90 27.06 22.95
N SER A 49 -6.32 27.52 21.84
CA SER A 49 -5.76 28.89 21.73
C SER A 49 -5.32 29.26 20.30
N ALA A 50 -5.95 30.32 19.79
CA ALA A 50 -5.45 31.30 18.80
C ALA A 50 -5.08 30.90 17.35
N GLY A 51 -5.65 31.67 16.40
CA GLY A 51 -4.87 32.20 15.25
C GLY A 51 -5.19 31.64 13.86
N GLN A 52 -6.22 32.18 13.19
CA GLN A 52 -6.28 32.15 11.71
C GLN A 52 -5.26 33.15 11.13
N PRO A 53 -4.71 32.88 9.95
CA PRO A 53 -5.22 33.60 8.77
C PRO A 53 -5.44 32.72 7.52
N SER A 54 -6.11 33.31 6.54
CA SER A 54 -6.51 32.73 5.26
C SER A 54 -5.48 32.96 4.14
N LEU A 55 -5.60 32.23 3.02
CA LEU A 55 -5.37 32.73 1.65
C LEU A 55 -5.91 31.76 0.58
N ARG A 56 -6.01 32.22 -0.68
CA ARG A 56 -6.87 31.65 -1.74
C ARG A 56 -6.09 31.05 -2.94
N ALA A 57 -6.59 29.91 -3.40
CA ALA A 57 -6.95 29.54 -4.80
C ALA A 57 -5.97 29.66 -6.01
N GLN A 58 -5.82 28.51 -6.69
CA GLN A 58 -5.89 28.25 -8.15
C GLN A 58 -4.77 28.71 -9.11
N THR A 59 -4.36 27.80 -10.01
CA THR A 59 -4.63 27.83 -11.49
C THR A 59 -4.22 26.50 -12.15
N ILE A 60 -4.94 26.07 -13.21
CA ILE A 60 -4.68 24.87 -14.05
C ILE A 60 -4.46 25.34 -15.51
N VAL A 61 -3.58 24.67 -16.28
CA VAL A 61 -3.42 24.87 -17.74
C VAL A 61 -3.33 23.52 -18.47
N LYS A 62 -3.85 23.45 -19.71
CA LYS A 62 -4.03 22.26 -20.56
C LYS A 62 -3.38 22.47 -21.94
N ALA A 63 -2.93 21.40 -22.61
CA ALA A 63 -2.31 21.41 -23.95
C ALA A 63 -3.13 20.66 -25.03
N PRO A 64 -2.92 20.91 -26.35
CA PRO A 64 -3.64 20.25 -27.46
C PRO A 64 -2.79 19.27 -28.32
N ALA A 65 -3.43 18.58 -29.27
CA ALA A 65 -2.85 17.64 -30.27
C ALA A 65 -2.84 18.25 -31.71
N LEU A 66 -2.71 17.58 -32.88
CA LEU A 66 -2.82 16.17 -33.32
C LEU A 66 -2.18 16.02 -34.75
N GLY A 67 -1.82 14.81 -35.24
CA GLY A 67 -1.49 14.59 -36.67
C GLY A 67 -1.13 13.14 -37.06
N GLU A 68 -1.74 12.59 -38.12
CA GLU A 68 -1.61 11.18 -38.56
C GLU A 68 -0.71 10.98 -39.81
N ALA A 69 -0.12 9.79 -39.97
CA ALA A 69 0.54 9.31 -41.19
C ALA A 69 0.46 7.76 -41.35
N THR A 70 0.58 7.24 -42.58
CA THR A 70 0.41 5.81 -42.96
C THR A 70 1.74 5.01 -42.84
N PRO A 71 1.75 3.67 -42.61
CA PRO A 71 2.92 2.95 -42.13
C PRO A 71 3.77 2.30 -43.23
N PRO A 72 5.08 2.09 -43.00
CA PRO A 72 5.85 1.07 -43.70
C PRO A 72 5.56 -0.34 -43.12
N LYS A 73 5.74 -1.40 -43.93
CA LYS A 73 5.67 -2.80 -43.45
C LYS A 73 7.06 -3.45 -43.48
N GLY A 74 7.47 -3.98 -42.33
CA GLY A 74 8.66 -4.84 -42.16
C GLY A 74 9.97 -4.08 -41.96
N ILE A 75 10.46 -4.04 -40.72
CA ILE A 75 11.80 -3.57 -40.35
C ILE A 75 12.42 -4.61 -39.41
N GLN A 76 13.64 -5.06 -39.71
CA GLN A 76 14.47 -5.93 -38.88
C GLN A 76 15.70 -5.15 -38.38
N GLY A 77 16.08 -5.30 -37.11
CA GLY A 77 17.21 -4.58 -36.52
C GLY A 77 17.38 -4.84 -35.03
N GLN A 78 18.48 -4.37 -34.42
CA GLN A 78 18.69 -4.56 -32.98
C GLN A 78 17.59 -3.89 -32.15
N ASP A 79 17.18 -2.68 -32.55
CA ASP A 79 16.01 -1.98 -32.02
C ASP A 79 15.12 -1.58 -33.21
N ALA A 80 13.91 -2.15 -33.31
CA ALA A 80 13.06 -2.03 -34.50
C ALA A 80 11.71 -1.35 -34.18
N PRO A 81 11.63 0.00 -34.22
CA PRO A 81 10.38 0.74 -34.00
C PRO A 81 9.60 1.00 -35.31
N VAL A 82 8.33 0.64 -35.33
CA VAL A 82 7.34 1.11 -36.32
C VAL A 82 6.24 1.85 -35.57
N THR A 83 6.19 3.19 -35.71
CA THR A 83 5.43 4.02 -34.75
C THR A 83 4.01 4.39 -35.15
N HIS A 84 3.68 4.52 -36.44
CA HIS A 84 2.38 5.03 -36.92
C HIS A 84 1.90 4.34 -38.21
N GLY A 85 0.65 3.85 -38.21
CA GLY A 85 -0.19 3.69 -39.39
C GLY A 85 -1.06 2.42 -39.42
N ARG A 86 -1.92 2.30 -40.45
CA ARG A 86 -3.04 1.34 -40.52
C ARG A 86 -2.75 -0.10 -40.05
N ASP A 87 -1.68 -0.75 -40.51
CA ASP A 87 -1.22 -2.01 -39.92
C ASP A 87 0.27 -1.84 -39.56
N ALA A 88 0.59 -1.80 -38.27
CA ALA A 88 1.93 -1.63 -37.75
C ALA A 88 2.53 -3.01 -37.40
N HIS A 89 3.63 -3.38 -38.05
CA HIS A 89 4.25 -4.70 -37.89
C HIS A 89 5.77 -4.57 -37.67
N ALA A 90 6.26 -5.04 -36.52
CA ALA A 90 7.67 -5.19 -36.22
C ALA A 90 8.03 -6.69 -36.10
N THR A 91 9.17 -7.06 -36.68
CA THR A 91 9.63 -8.45 -36.81
C THR A 91 11.11 -8.49 -36.48
N ASP A 92 11.48 -9.27 -35.45
CA ASP A 92 12.85 -9.58 -35.02
C ASP A 92 13.71 -8.37 -34.56
N GLY A 93 13.96 -8.30 -33.26
CA GLY A 93 14.93 -7.40 -32.62
C GLY A 93 15.22 -7.79 -31.17
N ARG A 94 16.06 -7.04 -30.45
CA ARG A 94 16.15 -7.18 -28.98
C ARG A 94 14.94 -6.50 -28.34
N ASP A 95 14.69 -5.26 -28.73
CA ASP A 95 13.56 -4.45 -28.29
C ASP A 95 12.69 -4.13 -29.52
N ALA A 96 11.52 -4.78 -29.65
CA ALA A 96 10.68 -4.68 -30.84
C ALA A 96 9.36 -3.94 -30.50
N ARG A 97 9.05 -2.87 -31.25
CA ARG A 97 7.95 -1.95 -30.90
C ARG A 97 7.06 -1.60 -32.10
N GLY A 98 5.76 -1.85 -31.98
CA GLY A 98 4.71 -1.45 -32.93
C GLY A 98 3.72 -0.49 -32.29
N GLY A 99 3.54 0.70 -32.87
CA GLY A 99 2.63 1.74 -32.37
C GLY A 99 1.52 2.14 -33.35
N HIS A 100 0.38 2.56 -32.79
CA HIS A 100 -0.74 3.28 -33.41
C HIS A 100 -1.19 2.78 -34.79
N GLY A 101 -2.10 1.80 -34.81
CA GLY A 101 -2.74 1.27 -36.04
C GLY A 101 -4.14 0.70 -35.84
N GLN A 102 -4.75 0.11 -36.88
CA GLN A 102 -5.88 -0.81 -36.70
C GLN A 102 -5.38 -2.14 -36.12
N ASP A 103 -4.29 -2.67 -36.67
CA ASP A 103 -3.62 -3.88 -36.20
C ASP A 103 -2.17 -3.54 -35.79
N ALA A 104 -1.82 -3.71 -34.51
CA ALA A 104 -0.46 -3.54 -34.00
C ALA A 104 0.11 -4.92 -33.62
N ARG A 105 1.17 -5.37 -34.30
CA ARG A 105 1.74 -6.71 -34.11
C ARG A 105 3.26 -6.69 -33.96
N VAL A 106 3.75 -7.33 -32.89
CA VAL A 106 5.15 -7.66 -32.66
C VAL A 106 5.26 -9.17 -32.51
N THR A 107 6.27 -9.79 -33.13
CA THR A 107 6.32 -11.26 -33.32
C THR A 107 7.47 -11.99 -32.65
N HIS A 108 8.63 -11.36 -32.52
CA HIS A 108 9.78 -11.89 -31.77
C HIS A 108 10.61 -10.74 -31.21
N GLY A 109 10.99 -10.84 -29.93
CA GLY A 109 11.95 -9.94 -29.29
C GLY A 109 12.25 -10.38 -27.87
N ARG A 110 13.23 -9.77 -27.19
CA ARG A 110 13.34 -9.96 -25.73
C ARG A 110 12.20 -9.25 -25.03
N ASP A 111 12.00 -7.99 -25.44
CA ASP A 111 10.99 -7.08 -24.93
C ASP A 111 10.11 -6.67 -26.12
N ALA A 112 8.86 -7.13 -26.14
CA ALA A 112 7.92 -6.93 -27.26
C ALA A 112 6.76 -6.00 -26.86
N HIS A 113 6.57 -4.89 -27.58
CA HIS A 113 5.54 -3.89 -27.21
C HIS A 113 4.64 -3.51 -28.39
N ALA A 114 3.35 -3.78 -28.24
CA ALA A 114 2.29 -3.33 -29.15
C ALA A 114 1.42 -2.30 -28.43
N THR A 115 1.41 -1.05 -28.91
CA THR A 115 0.71 0.06 -28.25
C THR A 115 -0.31 0.70 -29.18
N ASP A 116 -1.57 0.74 -28.75
CA ASP A 116 -2.73 1.34 -29.42
C ASP A 116 -3.08 0.73 -30.79
N GLY A 117 -4.04 -0.20 -30.80
CA GLY A 117 -4.73 -0.64 -32.01
C GLY A 117 -6.03 -1.38 -31.72
N ARG A 118 -6.88 -1.67 -32.71
CA ARG A 118 -8.08 -2.50 -32.46
C ARG A 118 -7.69 -3.91 -32.03
N ASP A 119 -6.71 -4.48 -32.72
CA ASP A 119 -6.10 -5.78 -32.41
C ASP A 119 -4.62 -5.55 -32.05
N ALA A 120 -4.27 -5.74 -30.78
CA ALA A 120 -2.90 -5.57 -30.28
C ALA A 120 -2.31 -6.93 -29.90
N ARG A 121 -1.19 -7.33 -30.55
CA ARG A 121 -0.58 -8.65 -30.37
C ARG A 121 0.93 -8.57 -30.15
N GLY A 122 1.40 -9.12 -29.03
CA GLY A 122 2.81 -9.44 -28.78
C GLY A 122 3.00 -10.95 -28.77
N GLY A 123 4.20 -11.43 -29.10
CA GLY A 123 4.53 -12.85 -29.02
C GLY A 123 6.03 -13.10 -28.90
N HIS A 124 6.35 -14.24 -28.30
CA HIS A 124 7.68 -14.84 -28.17
C HIS A 124 8.77 -13.88 -27.65
N GLY A 125 8.81 -13.70 -26.34
CA GLY A 125 9.85 -12.95 -25.63
C GLY A 125 10.01 -13.32 -24.15
N GLN A 126 10.75 -12.51 -23.39
CA GLN A 126 10.71 -12.56 -21.92
C GLN A 126 9.50 -11.78 -21.42
N ASP A 127 9.34 -10.56 -21.92
CA ASP A 127 8.32 -9.60 -21.51
C ASP A 127 7.55 -9.13 -22.76
N ALA A 128 6.22 -9.22 -22.77
CA ALA A 128 5.43 -8.43 -23.71
C ALA A 128 4.27 -7.66 -23.09
N ARG A 129 3.96 -6.56 -23.78
CA ARG A 129 2.94 -5.59 -23.38
C ARG A 129 2.08 -5.23 -24.58
N ALA A 130 0.77 -5.46 -24.44
CA ALA A 130 -0.25 -5.06 -25.39
C ALA A 130 -1.15 -4.02 -24.71
N THR A 131 -0.89 -2.73 -24.96
CA THR A 131 -1.61 -1.65 -24.28
C THR A 131 -2.63 -1.00 -25.21
N HIS A 132 -3.89 -0.96 -24.77
CA HIS A 132 -5.06 -0.42 -25.48
C HIS A 132 -5.38 -1.11 -26.82
N GLY A 133 -6.37 -2.02 -26.76
CA GLY A 133 -7.08 -2.51 -27.94
C GLY A 133 -8.38 -3.20 -27.59
N ARG A 134 -9.24 -3.49 -28.59
CA ARG A 134 -10.46 -4.27 -28.30
C ARG A 134 -10.08 -5.70 -27.93
N ASP A 135 -9.18 -6.28 -28.71
CA ASP A 135 -8.72 -7.66 -28.58
C ASP A 135 -7.20 -7.60 -28.32
N ALA A 136 -6.77 -8.05 -27.14
CA ALA A 136 -5.38 -7.97 -26.70
C ALA A 136 -4.82 -9.37 -26.40
N HIS A 137 -3.77 -9.79 -27.12
CA HIS A 137 -3.25 -11.15 -27.05
C HIS A 137 -1.74 -11.21 -26.85
N ALA A 138 -1.30 -12.06 -25.92
CA ALA A 138 0.09 -12.41 -25.67
C ALA A 138 0.25 -13.94 -25.60
N THR A 139 1.31 -14.47 -26.20
CA THR A 139 1.55 -15.91 -26.34
C THR A 139 3.01 -16.31 -26.06
N GLU A 140 3.19 -17.21 -25.09
CA GLU A 140 4.46 -17.87 -24.72
C GLU A 140 5.56 -16.96 -24.15
N GLU A 141 5.32 -16.37 -22.97
CA GLU A 141 6.23 -15.40 -22.33
C GLU A 141 6.37 -15.66 -20.82
N ARG A 142 7.24 -14.92 -20.10
CA ARG A 142 7.30 -15.01 -18.64
C ARG A 142 6.31 -14.07 -17.99
N ASP A 143 6.35 -12.79 -18.36
CA ASP A 143 5.62 -11.73 -17.68
C ASP A 143 4.77 -10.99 -18.73
N THR A 144 3.46 -10.91 -18.48
CA THR A 144 2.49 -10.32 -19.44
C THR A 144 1.65 -9.22 -18.80
N SER A 145 1.53 -8.08 -19.48
CA SER A 145 0.65 -6.98 -19.04
C SER A 145 -0.20 -6.43 -20.19
N GLY A 146 -1.52 -6.51 -20.05
CA GLY A 146 -2.48 -5.93 -21.00
C GLY A 146 -3.35 -4.88 -20.31
N THR A 147 -3.21 -3.60 -20.66
CA THR A 147 -3.77 -2.54 -19.81
C THR A 147 -5.22 -2.20 -20.05
N HIS A 148 -5.78 -2.31 -21.26
CA HIS A 148 -7.19 -1.97 -21.56
C HIS A 148 -7.67 -2.77 -22.78
N GLY A 149 -8.73 -3.58 -22.64
CA GLY A 149 -9.41 -4.24 -23.75
C GLY A 149 -10.56 -5.16 -23.35
N ARG A 150 -11.50 -5.43 -24.28
CA ARG A 150 -12.68 -6.27 -24.00
C ARG A 150 -12.31 -7.74 -23.85
N ASP A 151 -11.46 -8.22 -24.74
CA ASP A 151 -11.08 -9.63 -24.85
C ASP A 151 -9.55 -9.77 -24.69
N ALA A 152 -9.09 -9.66 -23.44
CA ALA A 152 -7.69 -9.91 -23.09
C ALA A 152 -7.44 -11.42 -22.88
N ARG A 153 -6.47 -12.00 -23.61
CA ARG A 153 -6.06 -13.41 -23.45
C ARG A 153 -4.54 -13.54 -23.41
N ALA A 154 -4.03 -13.99 -22.27
CA ALA A 154 -2.69 -14.56 -22.13
C ALA A 154 -2.81 -16.07 -22.09
N THR A 155 -2.03 -16.79 -22.89
CA THR A 155 -2.11 -18.27 -22.98
C THR A 155 -1.12 -18.99 -22.07
N HIS A 156 0.09 -18.45 -21.90
CA HIS A 156 1.15 -19.01 -21.06
C HIS A 156 2.03 -17.88 -20.51
N GLY A 157 2.12 -17.78 -19.19
CA GLY A 157 2.93 -16.80 -18.44
C GLY A 157 2.92 -17.11 -16.94
N ARG A 158 3.93 -16.63 -16.21
CA ARG A 158 4.06 -16.81 -14.75
C ARG A 158 3.30 -15.71 -13.99
N ASP A 159 3.46 -14.46 -14.44
CA ASP A 159 2.74 -13.29 -13.93
C ASP A 159 1.92 -12.67 -15.06
N ALA A 160 0.62 -12.47 -14.83
CA ALA A 160 -0.32 -11.93 -15.80
C ALA A 160 -1.21 -10.86 -15.16
N HIS A 161 -1.11 -9.62 -15.65
CA HIS A 161 -1.88 -8.49 -15.15
C HIS A 161 -2.75 -7.87 -16.26
N ALA A 162 -4.04 -7.73 -15.96
CA ALA A 162 -5.00 -7.01 -16.79
C ALA A 162 -5.78 -5.99 -15.97
N THR A 163 -6.03 -4.82 -16.55
CA THR A 163 -6.90 -3.78 -15.98
C THR A 163 -8.10 -3.55 -16.88
N GLU A 164 -9.29 -3.59 -16.27
CA GLU A 164 -10.63 -3.36 -16.84
C GLU A 164 -11.23 -4.39 -17.84
N GLU A 165 -12.52 -4.66 -17.61
CA GLU A 165 -13.52 -5.40 -18.43
C GLU A 165 -13.64 -6.94 -18.34
N ARG A 166 -14.71 -7.45 -18.98
CA ARG A 166 -15.73 -8.29 -18.31
C ARG A 166 -15.51 -9.81 -18.28
N ASP A 167 -14.78 -10.37 -19.24
CA ASP A 167 -14.71 -11.82 -19.44
C ASP A 167 -13.25 -12.31 -19.54
N THR A 168 -12.59 -12.49 -18.39
CA THR A 168 -11.27 -13.13 -18.34
C THR A 168 -11.38 -14.65 -18.21
N SER A 169 -10.77 -15.38 -19.14
CA SER A 169 -10.64 -16.85 -19.09
C SER A 169 -9.17 -17.26 -18.94
N GLY A 170 -8.59 -16.97 -17.78
CA GLY A 170 -7.25 -17.45 -17.41
C GLY A 170 -7.29 -18.86 -16.85
N THR A 171 -6.53 -19.79 -17.43
CA THR A 171 -6.38 -21.15 -16.90
C THR A 171 -5.06 -21.26 -16.12
N HIS A 172 -5.15 -21.48 -14.80
CA HIS A 172 -4.03 -21.76 -13.88
C HIS A 172 -3.03 -20.62 -13.59
N GLY A 173 -3.43 -19.69 -12.71
CA GLY A 173 -2.53 -18.82 -11.93
C GLY A 173 -3.02 -18.76 -10.47
N ARG A 174 -2.14 -18.91 -9.47
CA ARG A 174 -2.57 -19.16 -8.08
C ARG A 174 -2.89 -17.89 -7.26
N ASP A 175 -2.58 -16.70 -7.80
CA ASP A 175 -2.62 -15.43 -7.08
C ASP A 175 -3.73 -14.46 -7.54
N ALA A 176 -4.87 -15.01 -7.97
CA ALA A 176 -6.03 -14.25 -8.43
C ALA A 176 -7.24 -14.33 -7.46
N ARG A 177 -7.04 -14.07 -6.16
CA ARG A 177 -8.12 -13.81 -5.18
C ARG A 177 -7.59 -13.18 -3.87
N ALA A 178 -7.34 -11.88 -3.92
CA ALA A 178 -7.12 -11.04 -2.73
C ALA A 178 -8.10 -9.84 -2.68
N ALA A 179 -9.35 -10.05 -3.11
CA ALA A 179 -10.46 -9.33 -2.50
C ALA A 179 -10.47 -9.69 -1.01
N ALA A 180 -10.77 -8.73 -0.12
CA ALA A 180 -10.71 -8.94 1.33
C ALA A 180 -11.59 -10.14 1.75
N GLY A 181 -10.93 -11.29 1.94
CA GLY A 181 -11.60 -12.54 2.27
C GLY A 181 -12.14 -12.50 3.69
N GLU A 182 -13.21 -13.25 3.92
CA GLU A 182 -13.92 -13.29 5.20
C GLU A 182 -13.07 -13.80 6.37
N ASP A 183 -11.83 -14.27 6.14
CA ASP A 183 -10.95 -14.94 7.10
C ASP A 183 -9.53 -14.33 7.18
N THR A 184 -9.42 -12.99 7.12
CA THR A 184 -8.16 -12.28 7.42
C THR A 184 -8.10 -11.78 8.87
N THR A 185 -6.90 -11.75 9.45
CA THR A 185 -6.62 -11.17 10.77
C THR A 185 -6.22 -9.69 10.69
N PHE A 186 -6.31 -8.95 11.80
CA PHE A 186 -5.81 -7.57 11.90
C PHE A 186 -4.35 -7.43 11.46
N LEU A 187 -3.50 -8.39 11.84
CA LEU A 187 -2.08 -8.34 11.48
C LEU A 187 -1.86 -8.60 9.99
N GLU A 188 -2.53 -9.62 9.43
CA GLU A 188 -2.49 -9.90 7.99
C GLU A 188 -3.02 -8.71 7.18
N GLN A 189 -4.12 -8.09 7.61
CA GLN A 189 -4.69 -6.92 6.94
C GLN A 189 -3.70 -5.75 6.91
N ILE A 190 -3.04 -5.44 8.03
CA ILE A 190 -2.03 -4.37 8.09
C ILE A 190 -0.84 -4.68 7.16
N VAL A 191 -0.32 -5.91 7.18
CA VAL A 191 0.78 -6.31 6.27
C VAL A 191 0.34 -6.28 4.81
N SER A 192 -0.89 -6.70 4.52
CA SER A 192 -1.52 -6.69 3.19
C SER A 192 -1.68 -5.26 2.65
N VAL A 193 -2.08 -4.31 3.51
CA VAL A 193 -2.10 -2.87 3.17
C VAL A 193 -0.70 -2.36 2.88
N LEU A 194 0.26 -2.61 3.77
CA LEU A 194 1.65 -2.15 3.60
C LEU A 194 2.31 -2.69 2.33
N ARG A 195 2.04 -3.95 1.95
CA ARG A 195 2.52 -4.55 0.68
C ARG A 195 1.95 -3.89 -0.58
N ARG A 196 0.84 -3.16 -0.47
CA ARG A 196 0.24 -2.35 -1.55
C ARG A 196 0.60 -0.86 -1.45
N SER A 197 1.51 -0.50 -0.55
CA SER A 197 1.91 0.89 -0.26
C SER A 197 3.36 1.15 -0.64
N GLU A 198 3.74 2.43 -0.64
CA GLU A 198 5.10 2.88 -1.00
C GLU A 198 6.14 2.71 0.13
N VAL A 199 6.19 1.52 0.70
CA VAL A 199 7.22 1.09 1.67
C VAL A 199 8.14 0.04 1.03
N GLY A 200 9.45 0.12 1.29
CA GLY A 200 10.44 -0.78 0.70
C GLY A 200 10.76 -2.01 1.54
N GLY A 201 10.13 -2.16 2.70
CA GLY A 201 10.32 -3.28 3.62
C GLY A 201 9.34 -3.21 4.79
N ILE A 202 9.07 -4.35 5.43
CA ILE A 202 8.14 -4.48 6.54
C ILE A 202 8.79 -5.33 7.63
N THR A 203 8.82 -4.83 8.86
CA THR A 203 9.16 -5.61 10.07
C THR A 203 7.94 -5.70 10.98
N VAL A 204 7.56 -6.93 11.35
CA VAL A 204 6.53 -7.21 12.34
C VAL A 204 7.19 -7.56 13.66
N VAL A 205 6.88 -6.82 14.72
CA VAL A 205 7.40 -7.09 16.07
C VAL A 205 6.33 -7.79 16.89
N LEU A 206 6.56 -9.07 17.18
CA LEU A 206 5.77 -9.94 18.06
C LEU A 206 6.37 -9.96 19.47
N GLY A 207 5.65 -10.55 20.42
CA GLY A 207 6.10 -10.70 21.82
C GLY A 207 5.16 -11.62 22.58
N ALA A 208 4.12 -11.05 23.20
CA ALA A 208 3.01 -11.82 23.78
C ALA A 208 2.46 -12.85 22.79
N GLN A 209 2.49 -14.13 23.16
CA GLN A 209 2.00 -15.24 22.33
C GLN A 209 2.65 -15.31 20.92
N ALA A 210 3.89 -14.81 20.74
CA ALA A 210 4.55 -14.69 19.44
C ALA A 210 4.52 -15.97 18.58
N ARG A 211 4.72 -17.14 19.21
CA ARG A 211 4.62 -18.44 18.54
C ARG A 211 3.23 -18.65 17.91
N ARG A 212 2.17 -18.51 18.72
CA ARG A 212 0.76 -18.64 18.30
C ARG A 212 0.41 -17.67 17.18
N VAL A 213 0.84 -16.41 17.28
CA VAL A 213 0.61 -15.42 16.22
C VAL A 213 1.32 -15.82 14.92
N ARG A 214 2.59 -16.24 15.00
CA ARG A 214 3.39 -16.65 13.84
C ARG A 214 2.88 -17.92 13.17
N GLU A 215 2.36 -18.87 13.93
CA GLU A 215 1.80 -20.12 13.39
C GLU A 215 0.44 -19.88 12.71
N SER A 216 -0.38 -18.93 13.20
CA SER A 216 -1.75 -18.67 12.69
C SER A 216 -1.88 -17.57 11.61
N THR A 217 -0.81 -16.82 11.27
CA THR A 217 -0.89 -15.68 10.31
C THR A 217 0.04 -15.85 9.11
N ASP A 218 -0.46 -15.52 7.91
CA ASP A 218 0.39 -15.36 6.73
C ASP A 218 1.01 -13.96 6.67
N LEU A 219 2.30 -13.89 7.00
CA LEU A 219 3.09 -12.65 6.99
C LEU A 219 4.10 -12.61 5.83
N LEU A 220 3.79 -13.27 4.70
CA LEU A 220 4.64 -13.30 3.51
C LEU A 220 5.06 -11.88 3.08
N GLY A 221 6.37 -11.65 3.02
CA GLY A 221 6.97 -10.35 2.68
C GLY A 221 7.29 -9.44 3.87
N ALA A 222 7.13 -9.92 5.11
CA ALA A 222 7.54 -9.20 6.32
C ALA A 222 8.58 -9.97 7.16
N ASP A 223 9.58 -9.25 7.66
CA ASP A 223 10.56 -9.78 8.63
C ASP A 223 9.94 -9.85 10.03
N ILE A 224 10.01 -11.02 10.65
CA ILE A 224 9.45 -11.23 12.00
C ILE A 224 10.54 -11.07 13.06
N VAL A 225 10.29 -10.18 14.03
CA VAL A 225 11.08 -10.01 15.24
C VAL A 225 10.25 -10.47 16.44
N VAL A 226 10.86 -11.22 17.36
CA VAL A 226 10.28 -11.50 18.67
C VAL A 226 10.98 -10.61 19.69
N ASN A 227 10.22 -9.75 20.36
CA ASN A 227 10.66 -8.98 21.51
C ASN A 227 10.27 -9.74 22.79
N GLU A 228 11.25 -10.39 23.41
CA GLU A 228 11.06 -11.10 24.69
C GLU A 228 10.75 -10.11 25.83
N ASP A 229 11.28 -8.90 25.74
CA ASP A 229 11.11 -7.79 26.68
C ASP A 229 9.81 -6.98 26.50
N TYR A 230 8.82 -7.49 25.77
CA TYR A 230 7.56 -6.76 25.50
C TYR A 230 6.83 -6.24 26.76
N ARG A 231 7.07 -6.86 27.92
CA ARG A 231 6.54 -6.44 29.23
C ARG A 231 7.11 -5.11 29.72
N GLN A 232 8.26 -4.66 29.20
CA GLN A 232 8.83 -3.33 29.45
C GLN A 232 8.06 -2.19 28.76
N GLY A 233 7.03 -2.52 27.97
CA GLY A 233 6.13 -1.56 27.33
C GLY A 233 6.44 -1.34 25.85
N GLN A 234 5.60 -0.55 25.18
CA GLN A 234 5.61 -0.38 23.72
C GLN A 234 6.95 0.09 23.14
N LEU A 235 7.71 0.90 23.90
CA LEU A 235 9.01 1.40 23.45
C LEU A 235 10.02 0.26 23.21
N SER A 236 10.08 -0.76 24.08
CA SER A 236 10.96 -1.93 23.88
C SER A 236 10.72 -2.61 22.52
N SER A 237 9.46 -2.65 22.08
CA SER A 237 9.07 -3.26 20.82
C SER A 237 9.41 -2.37 19.62
N LEU A 238 9.30 -1.05 19.76
CA LEU A 238 9.81 -0.10 18.77
C LEU A 238 11.33 -0.23 18.62
N ILE A 239 12.07 -0.30 19.73
CA ILE A 239 13.52 -0.49 19.73
C ILE A 239 13.90 -1.81 19.05
N ALA A 240 13.25 -2.92 19.39
CA ALA A 240 13.46 -4.22 18.73
C ALA A 240 13.21 -4.18 17.22
N GLY A 241 12.20 -3.42 16.77
CA GLY A 241 11.95 -3.17 15.35
C GLY A 241 13.01 -2.27 14.68
N LEU A 242 13.41 -1.18 15.34
CA LEU A 242 14.44 -0.25 14.85
C LEU A 242 15.77 -0.95 14.55
N TRP A 243 16.16 -1.93 15.36
CA TRP A 243 17.37 -2.73 15.14
C TRP A 243 17.34 -3.61 13.88
N ARG A 244 16.19 -3.78 13.21
CA ARG A 244 16.08 -4.48 11.91
C ARG A 244 15.94 -3.56 10.71
N VAL A 245 15.80 -2.26 10.91
CA VAL A 245 15.65 -1.30 9.80
C VAL A 245 16.96 -1.24 9.00
N PRO A 246 16.94 -1.50 7.68
CA PRO A 246 18.14 -1.42 6.83
C PRO A 246 18.80 -0.05 6.94
N ARG A 247 20.13 0.05 6.79
CA ARG A 247 20.88 1.31 7.00
C ARG A 247 20.50 2.39 5.99
N GLU A 248 20.08 1.97 4.81
CA GLU A 248 19.67 2.75 3.65
C GLU A 248 18.21 3.23 3.68
N ALA A 249 17.42 2.88 4.71
CA ALA A 249 16.10 3.46 4.89
C ALA A 249 16.21 4.93 5.36
N ASP A 250 15.46 5.85 4.76
CA ASP A 250 15.41 7.28 5.13
C ASP A 250 14.65 7.51 6.44
N GLY A 251 13.78 6.56 6.80
CA GLY A 251 12.91 6.62 7.97
C GLY A 251 12.07 5.36 8.13
N ILE A 252 11.33 5.30 9.24
CA ILE A 252 10.32 4.27 9.51
C ILE A 252 8.90 4.82 9.41
N LEU A 253 7.98 3.94 9.02
CA LEU A 253 6.55 4.12 9.21
C LEU A 253 6.07 3.25 10.39
N LEU A 254 5.59 3.86 11.46
CA LEU A 254 5.17 3.18 12.68
C LEU A 254 3.66 2.88 12.69
N CYS A 255 3.34 1.62 12.47
CA CYS A 255 1.99 1.04 12.50
C CYS A 255 1.75 0.27 13.82
N LEU A 256 0.51 0.28 14.30
CA LEU A 256 0.08 -0.44 15.50
C LEU A 256 -0.98 -1.47 15.13
N VAL A 257 -0.90 -2.68 15.69
CA VAL A 257 -1.86 -3.76 15.38
C VAL A 257 -3.30 -3.45 15.83
N ASP A 258 -3.48 -2.46 16.70
CA ASP A 258 -4.78 -2.00 17.17
C ASP A 258 -5.38 -0.84 16.37
N ASN A 259 -4.69 -0.39 15.32
CA ASN A 259 -5.22 0.52 14.29
C ASN A 259 -5.38 -0.23 12.94
N PRO A 260 -6.30 -1.22 12.83
CA PRO A 260 -6.40 -2.07 11.64
C PRO A 260 -7.08 -1.40 10.44
N LEU A 261 -7.74 -0.25 10.62
CA LEU A 261 -8.43 0.50 9.56
C LEU A 261 -7.52 1.46 8.76
N ILE A 262 -6.20 1.23 8.75
CA ILE A 262 -5.31 1.96 7.85
C ILE A 262 -5.46 1.43 6.40
N THR A 263 -5.30 2.30 5.41
CA THR A 263 -5.44 1.98 3.99
C THR A 263 -4.16 2.37 3.22
N PRO A 264 -3.98 1.92 1.97
CA PRO A 264 -2.84 2.33 1.16
C PRO A 264 -2.79 3.85 0.94
N GLU A 265 -3.93 4.51 0.83
CA GLU A 265 -4.06 5.96 0.67
C GLU A 265 -3.55 6.70 1.91
N ILE A 266 -3.91 6.20 3.11
CA ILE A 266 -3.41 6.72 4.38
C ILE A 266 -1.88 6.59 4.44
N VAL A 267 -1.35 5.41 4.13
CA VAL A 267 0.09 5.15 4.18
C VAL A 267 0.85 6.03 3.18
N ASN A 268 0.39 6.05 1.92
CA ASN A 268 1.03 6.79 0.85
C ASN A 268 0.94 8.30 1.07
N GLY A 269 -0.15 8.80 1.66
CA GLY A 269 -0.29 10.20 2.05
C GLY A 269 0.75 10.64 3.10
N VAL A 270 1.01 9.82 4.12
CA VAL A 270 2.06 10.09 5.11
C VAL A 270 3.46 10.05 4.47
N VAL A 271 3.71 9.07 3.59
CA VAL A 271 4.99 8.93 2.87
C VAL A 271 5.22 10.10 1.90
N ALA A 272 4.19 10.55 1.19
CA ALA A 272 4.25 11.69 0.29
C ALA A 272 4.55 12.99 1.06
N ALA A 273 3.82 13.26 2.15
CA ALA A 273 4.06 14.43 3.00
C ALA A 273 5.48 14.46 3.60
N PHE A 274 6.06 13.29 3.90
CA PHE A 274 7.48 13.21 4.30
C PHE A 274 8.43 13.64 3.18
N ARG A 275 8.25 13.11 1.97
CA ARG A 275 9.08 13.45 0.81
C ARG A 275 8.95 14.90 0.37
N GLU A 276 7.75 15.47 0.47
CA GLU A 276 7.45 16.86 0.09
C GLU A 276 8.02 17.85 1.11
N THR A 277 7.79 17.62 2.41
CA THR A 277 8.15 18.60 3.45
C THR A 277 9.56 18.45 4.00
N GLY A 278 10.18 17.28 3.85
CA GLY A 278 11.45 16.94 4.49
C GLY A 278 11.41 16.98 6.02
N ARG A 279 10.22 17.10 6.65
CA ARG A 279 10.09 17.19 8.11
C ARG A 279 10.45 15.84 8.73
N PRO A 280 11.28 15.82 9.78
CA PRO A 280 11.80 14.57 10.35
C PRO A 280 10.73 13.73 11.07
N ILE A 281 9.54 14.28 11.31
CA ILE A 281 8.39 13.57 11.86
C ILE A 281 7.15 13.97 11.05
N VAL A 282 6.36 12.99 10.59
CA VAL A 282 5.06 13.22 9.96
C VAL A 282 3.99 12.43 10.70
N VAL A 283 2.89 13.09 11.07
CA VAL A 283 1.78 12.50 11.81
C VAL A 283 0.47 12.83 11.10
N PRO A 284 -0.35 11.83 10.73
CA PRO A 284 -1.65 12.10 10.13
C PRO A 284 -2.59 12.68 11.19
N VAL A 285 -3.43 13.63 10.77
CA VAL A 285 -4.45 14.25 11.63
C VAL A 285 -5.84 14.14 11.02
N PHE A 286 -6.85 14.04 11.89
CA PHE A 286 -8.26 14.04 11.52
C PHE A 286 -9.01 14.79 12.61
N GLN A 287 -9.81 15.80 12.23
CA GLN A 287 -10.52 16.68 13.17
C GLN A 287 -9.61 17.26 14.28
N GLY A 288 -8.38 17.64 13.91
CA GLY A 288 -7.35 18.16 14.82
C GLY A 288 -6.64 17.10 15.70
N ARG A 289 -7.04 15.82 15.60
CA ARG A 289 -6.47 14.71 16.39
C ARG A 289 -5.39 13.99 15.62
N ARG A 290 -4.22 13.82 16.24
CA ARG A 290 -3.10 13.00 15.74
C ARG A 290 -3.45 11.51 15.80
N GLY A 291 -3.13 10.78 14.74
CA GLY A 291 -3.40 9.35 14.57
C GLY A 291 -2.18 8.52 14.13
N HIS A 292 -2.46 7.32 13.60
CA HIS A 292 -1.48 6.40 13.03
C HIS A 292 -1.79 6.12 11.54
N PRO A 293 -0.79 5.74 10.73
CA PRO A 293 0.61 5.50 11.08
C PRO A 293 1.43 6.79 11.16
N ALA A 294 2.45 6.83 12.03
CA ALA A 294 3.34 7.99 12.16
C ALA A 294 4.70 7.69 11.53
N LEU A 295 5.26 8.62 10.76
CA LEU A 295 6.56 8.45 10.09
C LEU A 295 7.65 9.22 10.82
N PHE A 296 8.78 8.56 11.04
CA PHE A 296 9.96 9.10 11.71
C PHE A 296 11.19 8.94 10.81
N ALA A 297 11.88 10.05 10.50
CA ALA A 297 13.11 10.01 9.73
C ALA A 297 14.26 9.35 10.52
N ARG A 298 15.26 8.79 9.84
CA ARG A 298 16.47 8.22 10.45
C ARG A 298 17.15 9.19 11.41
N ALA A 299 17.11 10.49 11.09
CA ALA A 299 17.67 11.56 11.91
C ALA A 299 17.09 11.64 13.34
N VAL A 300 15.96 10.98 13.65
CA VAL A 300 15.36 10.94 15.00
C VAL A 300 15.46 9.57 15.66
N PHE A 301 16.13 8.58 15.03
CA PHE A 301 16.22 7.23 15.59
C PHE A 301 16.98 7.21 16.92
N GLU A 302 18.04 8.01 17.07
CA GLU A 302 18.75 8.11 18.35
C GLU A 302 17.85 8.68 19.46
N GLU A 303 16.98 9.64 19.15
CA GLU A 303 15.99 10.17 20.11
C GLU A 303 14.93 9.11 20.46
N LEU A 304 14.51 8.28 19.50
CA LEU A 304 13.59 7.16 19.75
C LEU A 304 14.23 6.06 20.59
N LEU A 305 15.50 5.72 20.34
CA LEU A 305 16.26 4.71 21.09
C LEU A 305 16.49 5.14 22.55
N ASN A 306 16.64 6.44 22.81
CA ASN A 306 16.89 7.01 24.14
C ASN A 306 15.63 7.61 24.81
N ALA A 307 14.45 7.45 24.23
CA ALA A 307 13.21 8.00 24.79
C ALA A 307 12.87 7.40 26.17
N PRO A 308 12.28 8.18 27.11
CA PRO A 308 11.82 7.63 28.38
C PRO A 308 10.77 6.54 28.17
N ALA A 309 10.94 5.37 28.79
CA ALA A 309 10.07 4.20 28.57
C ALA A 309 8.58 4.46 28.86
N ALA A 310 8.27 5.36 29.79
CA ALA A 310 6.90 5.76 30.13
C ALA A 310 6.22 6.64 29.05
N GLU A 311 6.99 7.38 28.25
CA GLU A 311 6.49 8.28 27.21
C GLU A 311 6.60 7.67 25.80
N GLY A 312 7.66 6.89 25.56
CA GLY A 312 7.97 6.26 24.28
C GLY A 312 8.12 7.28 23.15
N ALA A 313 7.71 6.90 21.93
CA ALA A 313 7.82 7.76 20.75
C ALA A 313 7.08 9.11 20.89
N ARG A 314 6.11 9.25 21.81
CA ARG A 314 5.44 10.53 22.07
C ARG A 314 6.41 11.60 22.57
N HIS A 315 7.43 11.21 23.34
CA HIS A 315 8.47 12.12 23.81
C HIS A 315 9.11 12.89 22.65
N VAL A 316 9.57 12.16 21.62
CA VAL A 316 10.22 12.70 20.43
C VAL A 316 9.27 13.59 19.62
N VAL A 317 7.99 13.21 19.52
CA VAL A 317 6.93 13.99 18.85
C VAL A 317 6.58 15.30 19.60
N HIS A 318 6.78 15.35 20.92
CA HIS A 318 6.48 16.53 21.74
C HIS A 318 7.70 17.42 22.02
N ALA A 319 8.92 16.90 21.88
CA ALA A 319 10.17 17.62 22.16
C ALA A 319 10.33 18.91 21.35
N ASN A 320 9.88 18.93 20.08
CA ASN A 320 9.85 20.14 19.27
C ASN A 320 8.75 20.08 18.20
N LYS A 321 7.80 21.03 18.23
CA LYS A 321 6.69 21.12 17.27
C LYS A 321 7.12 21.48 15.85
N ASP A 322 8.19 22.27 15.68
CA ASP A 322 8.67 22.72 14.37
C ASP A 322 9.29 21.58 13.53
N ARG A 323 9.54 20.44 14.16
CA ARG A 323 10.03 19.21 13.52
C ARG A 323 8.91 18.29 13.03
N VAL A 324 7.66 18.58 13.38
CA VAL A 324 6.48 17.78 13.03
C VAL A 324 5.79 18.39 11.81
N CYS A 325 5.42 17.56 10.85
CA CYS A 325 4.38 17.84 9.85
C CYS A 325 3.09 17.15 10.30
N GLU A 326 1.99 17.88 10.37
CA GLU A 326 0.65 17.31 10.52
C GLU A 326 -0.02 17.29 9.15
N VAL A 327 -0.47 16.11 8.71
CA VAL A 327 -1.12 15.92 7.40
C VAL A 327 -2.60 15.54 7.59
N ASP A 328 -3.52 16.41 7.20
CA ASP A 328 -4.95 16.12 7.24
C ASP A 328 -5.34 15.27 6.03
N LEU A 329 -5.47 13.96 6.28
CA LEU A 329 -5.85 12.97 5.27
C LEU A 329 -7.36 12.80 5.15
N ARG A 330 -8.17 13.44 6.02
CA ARG A 330 -9.64 13.31 6.09
C ARG A 330 -10.17 11.89 6.34
N GLU A 331 -9.29 10.97 6.73
CA GLU A 331 -9.58 9.56 6.96
C GLU A 331 -9.77 9.24 8.45
N PRO A 332 -10.97 8.86 8.94
CA PRO A 332 -11.19 8.53 10.36
C PRO A 332 -10.47 7.25 10.82
N GLY A 333 -10.05 6.39 9.87
CA GLY A 333 -9.30 5.17 10.14
C GLY A 333 -8.02 5.41 10.95
N ILE A 334 -7.37 6.57 10.78
CA ILE A 334 -6.12 6.92 11.49
C ILE A 334 -6.31 7.03 13.01
N LEU A 335 -7.52 7.33 13.48
CA LEU A 335 -7.87 7.47 14.89
C LEU A 335 -8.51 6.21 15.47
N THR A 336 -8.99 5.32 14.60
CA THR A 336 -9.76 4.15 15.02
C THR A 336 -8.85 3.14 15.68
N ARG A 337 -8.97 3.03 17.00
CA ARG A 337 -8.27 2.04 17.82
C ARG A 337 -9.25 1.02 18.36
N ILE A 338 -8.92 -0.25 18.23
CA ILE A 338 -9.70 -1.37 18.76
C ILE A 338 -9.00 -1.89 20.03
N ASP A 339 -9.43 -1.42 21.21
CA ASP A 339 -8.89 -1.80 22.52
C ASP A 339 -9.76 -2.82 23.27
N THR A 340 -11.09 -2.79 23.08
CA THR A 340 -12.06 -3.64 23.80
C THR A 340 -13.05 -4.34 22.85
N PRO A 341 -13.81 -5.33 23.36
CA PRO A 341 -14.91 -5.95 22.60
C PRO A 341 -15.98 -4.94 22.16
N GLU A 342 -16.21 -3.88 22.93
CA GLU A 342 -17.12 -2.79 22.59
C GLU A 342 -16.62 -2.04 21.35
N ASP A 343 -15.35 -1.62 21.33
CA ASP A 343 -14.74 -0.98 20.15
C ASP A 343 -14.88 -1.88 18.90
N TYR A 344 -14.58 -3.17 19.05
CA TYR A 344 -14.72 -4.14 17.96
C TYR A 344 -16.17 -4.23 17.46
N ARG A 345 -17.15 -4.35 18.36
CA ARG A 345 -18.58 -4.41 17.99
C ARG A 345 -19.05 -3.12 17.29
N SER A 346 -18.60 -1.95 17.73
CA SER A 346 -18.97 -0.67 17.12
C SER A 346 -18.47 -0.53 15.68
N HIS A 347 -17.31 -1.10 15.35
CA HIS A 347 -16.71 -1.01 14.00
C HIS A 347 -17.09 -2.18 13.07
N PHE A 348 -17.27 -3.40 13.61
CA PHE A 348 -17.50 -4.62 12.82
C PHE A 348 -18.88 -5.27 13.03
N GLY A 349 -19.76 -4.68 13.85
CA GLY A 349 -21.14 -5.13 14.09
C GLY A 349 -21.30 -6.58 14.60
N THR A 350 -20.22 -7.19 15.07
CA THR A 350 -20.13 -8.62 15.44
C THR A 350 -19.25 -8.77 16.68
N GLU A 351 -19.41 -9.86 17.44
CA GLU A 351 -18.49 -10.15 18.56
C GLU A 351 -17.06 -10.42 18.07
N PRO A 352 -16.03 -10.03 18.83
CA PRO A 352 -14.64 -10.31 18.49
C PRO A 352 -14.40 -11.82 18.41
N ARG A 353 -13.76 -12.24 17.33
CA ARG A 353 -13.31 -13.62 17.11
C ARG A 353 -11.85 -13.60 16.70
N ILE A 354 -11.09 -14.59 17.16
CA ILE A 354 -9.75 -14.85 16.65
C ILE A 354 -9.82 -15.86 15.50
N ILE A 355 -8.84 -15.77 14.59
CA ILE A 355 -8.59 -16.79 13.56
C ILE A 355 -7.33 -17.56 13.98
N GLU A 356 -7.43 -18.89 13.93
CA GLU A 356 -6.34 -19.83 14.13
C GLU A 356 -6.37 -20.83 12.97
N ARG A 357 -5.20 -21.30 12.53
CA ARG A 357 -5.04 -22.20 11.38
C ARG A 357 -4.13 -23.37 11.74
#